data_AF-A0A535PYJ8-F1
#
_entry.id   AF-A0A535PYJ8-F1
#
_cell.length_a   1.000
_cell.length_b   1.000
_cell.length_c   1.000
_cell.angle_alpha   90.00
_cell.angle_beta   90.00
_cell.angle_gamma   90.00
#
_symmetry.space_group_name_H-M   'P 1'
#
loop_
_entity.id
_entity.type
_entity.pdbx_description
1 polymer ?
#
loop_
_entity_poly.entity_id
_entity_poly.type
_entity_poly.pdbx_seq_one_letter_code
_entity_poly.pdbx_strand_id
1 'polypeptide(L)'
;MNYGDLNAALQRLLRWGSPNMPGLEQLLKQLREARERELGRYNLDSTVEQLRQDVQDVIDTERGGIDRRVNEAATPEAKKLMERIARQRREQLDRLPDDLGGRVKSLRDYEFVDDQARQKFEELMQQLQKQMVDQMFQGLKGSIQQMQGQDLSRVRDMVRELNKMLEDRMEGRTPDFNGFMERYGDMFPPGINSLDELLEHLQRQMAQMQSLLQSLSPEAREELRQMMDALLQDDSLRLELARLSGFMQAMMPPSEMAERYPFFGDDPLSMGEAMGLMERLQQMDRLESQLERGSFRPDDVDRSLAQELLGDESRQALDQLRKLTEVLEKAGYVERKGRRMELTPRGMRRIGQSALRDIFDQLKKTRMGQHQLFRGGIGNDASDELKDYEYGDPFLLDLKETLFNSLVREGPKVPVRLDAKDFVVHRTEHVTQASTVLMIDMSRSMFLRGCFLAAKKVAIALDSLIRSQYPRDSLYVVGFSNYAVELKPHTLPQLALNDYVYGTNMQHGFQLARSLLAKHRGNRQIIMITDGEPTAHIDEDNGRAYFAYPPTFKTIQQTLREVRRCTRDRIVINTFMLERGPYLTEFINQMTRINKGRAFFVSPDRLGEYILVDYVSGKQRRRASSRRSRIA
;
A
#
# COMPACT_ATOMS: atom_id res chain seq x y z
N MET A 1 -3.51 -16.28 3.89
CA MET A 1 -2.72 -15.30 4.68
C MET A 1 -1.22 -15.53 4.44
N ASN A 2 -0.67 -14.99 3.35
CA ASN A 2 0.67 -15.40 2.86
C ASN A 2 1.88 -14.60 3.36
N TYR A 3 1.70 -13.47 4.04
CA TYR A 3 2.83 -12.60 4.42
C TYR A 3 3.02 -12.58 5.94
N GLY A 4 4.23 -12.90 6.39
CA GLY A 4 4.62 -12.94 7.81
C GLY A 4 4.95 -11.58 8.42
N ASP A 5 4.52 -10.50 7.79
CA ASP A 5 4.54 -9.16 8.34
C ASP A 5 3.09 -8.76 8.64
N LEU A 6 2.74 -8.79 9.91
CA LEU A 6 1.38 -8.47 10.36
C LEU A 6 1.09 -6.98 10.16
N ASN A 7 2.11 -6.11 10.15
CA ASN A 7 1.94 -4.71 9.75
C ASN A 7 1.60 -4.62 8.26
N ALA A 8 2.26 -5.43 7.43
CA ALA A 8 1.88 -5.55 6.02
C ALA A 8 0.47 -6.13 5.84
N ALA A 9 -0.03 -6.97 6.76
CA ALA A 9 -1.40 -7.47 6.72
C ALA A 9 -2.43 -6.37 7.03
N LEU A 10 -2.18 -5.51 8.02
CA LEU A 10 -3.00 -4.33 8.31
C LEU A 10 -2.96 -3.35 7.14
N GLN A 11 -1.78 -3.07 6.58
CA GLN A 11 -1.61 -2.24 5.40
C GLN A 11 -2.35 -2.82 4.19
N ARG A 12 -2.31 -4.15 4.02
CA ARG A 12 -3.03 -4.84 2.95
C ARG A 12 -4.54 -4.74 3.14
N LEU A 13 -5.04 -4.83 4.37
CA LEU A 13 -6.46 -4.65 4.67
C LEU A 13 -6.93 -3.22 4.35
N LEU A 14 -6.14 -2.20 4.71
CA LEU A 14 -6.47 -0.81 4.38
C LEU A 14 -6.40 -0.56 2.86
N ARG A 15 -5.38 -1.12 2.20
CA ARG A 15 -5.16 -0.93 0.77
C ARG A 15 -6.15 -1.71 -0.09
N TRP A 16 -6.34 -2.99 0.16
CA TRP A 16 -7.14 -3.89 -0.69
C TRP A 16 -8.53 -4.17 -0.13
N GLY A 17 -8.81 -3.78 1.12
CA GLY A 17 -10.09 -4.03 1.75
C GLY A 17 -10.29 -5.49 2.17
N SER A 18 -11.56 -5.83 2.40
CA SER A 18 -12.04 -7.19 2.63
C SER A 18 -13.21 -7.48 1.68
N PRO A 19 -13.69 -8.72 1.53
CA PRO A 19 -14.81 -9.03 0.64
C PRO A 19 -16.08 -8.16 0.83
N ASN A 20 -16.28 -7.63 2.04
CA ASN A 20 -17.43 -6.78 2.38
C ASN A 20 -17.04 -5.31 2.65
N MET A 21 -15.79 -4.91 2.35
CA MET A 21 -15.29 -3.56 2.62
C MET A 21 -14.30 -3.16 1.52
N PRO A 22 -14.64 -2.22 0.63
CA PRO A 22 -13.73 -1.72 -0.38
C PRO A 22 -12.45 -1.15 0.25
N GLY A 23 -11.31 -1.45 -0.34
CA GLY A 23 -10.02 -0.86 0.06
C GLY A 23 -9.74 0.47 -0.62
N LEU A 24 -8.73 1.19 -0.14
CA LEU A 24 -8.27 2.44 -0.76
C LEU A 24 -7.84 2.26 -2.23
N GLU A 25 -7.25 1.11 -2.59
CA GLU A 25 -6.87 0.79 -3.98
C GLU A 25 -8.09 0.64 -4.88
N GLN A 26 -9.20 0.12 -4.35
CA GLN A 26 -10.44 -0.02 -5.12
C GLN A 26 -11.07 1.35 -5.37
N LEU A 27 -11.08 2.24 -4.37
CA LEU A 27 -11.51 3.62 -4.54
C LEU A 27 -10.64 4.37 -5.54
N LEU A 28 -9.32 4.19 -5.46
CA LEU A 28 -8.37 4.77 -6.40
C LEU A 28 -8.55 4.23 -7.82
N LYS A 29 -8.84 2.92 -7.97
CA LYS A 29 -9.19 2.33 -9.26
C LYS A 29 -10.48 2.94 -9.81
N GLN A 30 -11.54 3.05 -9.00
CA GLN A 30 -12.80 3.68 -9.40
C GLN A 30 -12.61 5.14 -9.81
N LEU A 31 -11.76 5.87 -9.09
CA LEU A 31 -11.40 7.26 -9.39
C LEU A 31 -10.68 7.39 -10.72
N ARG A 32 -9.70 6.52 -11.00
CA ARG A 32 -9.01 6.47 -12.29
C ARG A 32 -9.95 6.11 -13.44
N GLU A 33 -10.83 5.12 -13.25
CA GLU A 33 -11.84 4.74 -14.24
C GLU A 33 -12.86 5.85 -14.46
N ALA A 34 -13.21 6.63 -13.43
CA ALA A 34 -14.05 7.82 -13.58
C ALA A 34 -13.31 8.91 -14.38
N ARG A 35 -12.03 9.16 -14.08
CA ARG A 35 -11.22 10.17 -14.78
C ARG A 35 -11.07 9.82 -16.26
N GLU A 36 -10.75 8.58 -16.56
CA GLU A 36 -10.58 8.10 -17.93
C GLU A 36 -11.89 8.19 -18.74
N ARG A 37 -13.05 7.93 -18.11
CA ARG A 37 -14.36 8.12 -18.74
C ARG A 37 -14.63 9.59 -19.08
N GLU A 38 -14.30 10.51 -18.20
CA GLU A 38 -14.48 11.96 -18.44
C GLU A 38 -13.54 12.43 -19.58
N LEU A 39 -12.27 12.02 -19.57
CA LEU A 39 -11.29 12.37 -20.61
C LEU A 39 -11.59 11.76 -21.99
N GLY A 40 -12.15 10.54 -22.01
CA GLY A 40 -12.50 9.83 -23.23
C GLY A 40 -13.86 10.19 -23.80
N ARG A 41 -14.66 10.99 -23.11
CA ARG A 41 -15.99 11.42 -23.57
C ARG A 41 -15.93 12.71 -24.37
N TYR A 42 -15.20 13.70 -23.86
CA TYR A 42 -15.28 15.06 -24.37
C TYR A 42 -14.07 15.49 -25.22
N ASN A 43 -14.31 16.44 -26.11
CA ASN A 43 -13.30 17.14 -26.88
C ASN A 43 -13.22 18.62 -26.46
N LEU A 44 -12.08 19.05 -25.91
CA LEU A 44 -11.90 20.46 -25.53
C LEU A 44 -11.77 21.41 -26.73
N ASP A 45 -11.21 20.96 -27.86
CA ASP A 45 -11.00 21.81 -29.03
C ASP A 45 -12.33 22.24 -29.68
N SER A 46 -13.42 21.49 -29.43
CA SER A 46 -14.77 21.83 -29.89
C SER A 46 -15.27 23.18 -29.38
N THR A 47 -14.77 23.64 -28.23
CA THR A 47 -15.12 24.97 -27.66
C THR A 47 -14.73 26.09 -28.61
N VAL A 48 -13.54 25.99 -29.22
CA VAL A 48 -13.02 26.99 -30.16
C VAL A 48 -13.66 26.82 -31.54
N GLU A 49 -13.94 25.59 -31.94
CA GLU A 49 -14.67 25.30 -33.18
C GLU A 49 -16.07 25.93 -33.17
N GLN A 50 -16.79 25.81 -32.06
CA GLN A 50 -18.12 26.40 -31.90
C GLN A 50 -18.06 27.93 -32.03
N LEU A 51 -17.08 28.58 -31.40
CA LEU A 51 -16.86 30.03 -31.53
C LEU A 51 -16.55 30.42 -32.98
N ARG A 52 -15.76 29.60 -33.69
CA ARG A 52 -15.46 29.83 -35.10
C ARG A 52 -16.72 29.76 -35.94
N GLN A 53 -17.59 28.81 -35.65
CA GLN A 53 -18.87 28.66 -36.31
C GLN A 53 -19.81 29.85 -36.03
N ASP A 54 -19.88 30.33 -34.79
CA ASP A 54 -20.72 31.49 -34.43
C ASP A 54 -20.24 32.78 -35.14
N VAL A 55 -18.93 33.01 -35.22
CA VAL A 55 -18.36 34.14 -35.98
C VAL A 55 -18.60 33.97 -37.48
N GLN A 56 -18.51 32.74 -38.00
CA GLN A 56 -18.78 32.45 -39.40
C GLN A 56 -20.26 32.70 -39.74
N ASP A 57 -21.18 32.34 -38.85
CA ASP A 57 -22.62 32.57 -39.01
C ASP A 57 -22.95 34.07 -39.07
N VAL A 58 -22.23 34.92 -38.34
CA VAL A 58 -22.33 36.39 -38.45
C VAL A 58 -21.89 36.86 -39.83
N ILE A 59 -20.74 36.39 -40.31
CA ILE A 59 -20.19 36.75 -41.63
C ILE A 59 -21.15 36.31 -42.75
N ASP A 60 -21.72 35.11 -42.64
CA ASP A 60 -22.64 34.57 -43.63
C ASP A 60 -23.99 35.30 -43.61
N THR A 61 -24.45 35.73 -42.42
CA THR A 61 -25.64 36.59 -42.28
C THR A 61 -25.40 37.95 -42.95
N GLU A 62 -24.22 38.57 -42.76
CA GLU A 62 -23.87 39.84 -43.40
C GLU A 62 -23.79 39.69 -44.93
N ARG A 63 -23.15 38.62 -45.44
CA ARG A 63 -23.10 38.33 -46.88
C ARG A 63 -24.51 38.20 -47.49
N GLY A 64 -25.39 37.46 -46.83
CA GLY A 64 -26.79 37.33 -47.25
C GLY A 64 -27.57 38.66 -47.17
N GLY A 65 -27.29 39.49 -46.16
CA GLY A 65 -27.89 40.80 -45.99
C GLY A 65 -27.46 41.82 -47.04
N ILE A 66 -26.18 41.82 -47.43
CA ILE A 66 -25.66 42.59 -48.56
C ILE A 66 -26.43 42.22 -49.85
N ASP A 67 -26.64 40.93 -50.09
CA ASP A 67 -27.35 40.42 -51.28
C ASP A 67 -28.82 40.86 -51.30
N ARG A 68 -29.50 40.80 -50.14
CA ARG A 68 -30.87 41.29 -49.99
C ARG A 68 -30.97 42.78 -50.30
N ARG A 69 -30.12 43.63 -49.69
CA ARG A 69 -30.14 45.08 -49.91
C ARG A 69 -29.80 45.50 -51.34
N VAL A 70 -28.94 44.76 -52.03
CA VAL A 70 -28.66 44.98 -53.47
C VAL A 70 -29.89 44.65 -54.34
N ASN A 71 -30.65 43.62 -53.97
CA ASN A 71 -31.84 43.19 -54.71
C ASN A 71 -33.09 44.04 -54.42
N GLU A 72 -33.19 44.62 -53.23
CA GLU A 72 -34.30 45.47 -52.78
C GLU A 72 -34.20 46.94 -53.24
N ALA A 73 -33.10 47.32 -53.91
CA ALA A 73 -32.88 48.67 -54.41
C ALA A 73 -33.93 49.07 -55.47
N ALA A 74 -34.77 50.06 -55.15
CA ALA A 74 -35.96 50.43 -55.93
C ALA A 74 -35.67 51.11 -57.29
N THR A 75 -34.48 51.68 -57.50
CA THR A 75 -34.10 52.38 -58.73
C THR A 75 -32.82 51.82 -59.36
N PRO A 76 -32.67 51.85 -60.70
CA PRO A 76 -31.47 51.37 -61.38
C PRO A 76 -30.19 52.12 -60.96
N GLU A 77 -30.27 53.41 -60.62
CA GLU A 77 -29.12 54.15 -60.08
C GLU A 77 -28.76 53.74 -58.65
N ALA A 78 -29.76 53.52 -57.78
CA ALA A 78 -29.54 53.03 -56.42
C ALA A 78 -28.94 51.62 -56.42
N LYS A 79 -29.37 50.76 -57.34
CA LYS A 79 -28.82 49.41 -57.50
C LYS A 79 -27.34 49.43 -57.86
N LYS A 80 -26.92 50.26 -58.82
CA LYS A 80 -25.48 50.41 -59.19
C LYS A 80 -24.62 51.01 -58.08
N LEU A 81 -25.19 51.85 -57.22
CA LEU A 81 -24.50 52.37 -56.05
C LEU A 81 -24.34 51.29 -54.97
N MET A 82 -25.42 50.55 -54.68
CA MET A 82 -25.40 49.44 -53.74
C MET A 82 -24.50 48.30 -54.19
N GLU A 83 -24.43 48.00 -55.49
CA GLU A 83 -23.47 47.02 -56.04
C GLU A 83 -22.02 47.41 -55.81
N ARG A 84 -21.69 48.71 -55.90
CA ARG A 84 -20.33 49.20 -55.60
C ARG A 84 -19.99 49.09 -54.11
N ILE A 85 -20.93 49.46 -53.25
CA ILE A 85 -20.79 49.33 -51.79
C ILE A 85 -20.68 47.85 -51.41
N ALA A 86 -21.57 47.01 -51.93
CA ALA A 86 -21.57 45.56 -51.73
C ALA A 86 -20.24 44.93 -52.14
N ARG A 87 -19.69 45.31 -53.30
CA ARG A 87 -18.40 44.80 -53.75
C ARG A 87 -17.26 45.20 -52.79
N GLN A 88 -17.22 46.46 -52.37
CA GLN A 88 -16.22 46.92 -51.41
C GLN A 88 -16.34 46.19 -50.06
N ARG A 89 -17.57 45.97 -49.58
CA ARG A 89 -17.85 45.26 -48.32
C ARG A 89 -17.52 43.77 -48.41
N ARG A 90 -17.81 43.11 -49.52
CA ARG A 90 -17.40 41.71 -49.76
C ARG A 90 -15.88 41.58 -49.83
N GLU A 91 -15.20 42.48 -50.52
CA GLU A 91 -13.73 42.50 -50.57
C GLU A 91 -13.10 42.74 -49.17
N GLN A 92 -13.79 43.44 -48.27
CA GLN A 92 -13.38 43.56 -46.86
C GLN A 92 -13.60 42.25 -46.08
N LEU A 93 -14.74 41.58 -46.26
CA LEU A 93 -15.02 40.29 -45.62
C LEU A 93 -14.12 39.16 -46.14
N ASP A 94 -13.70 39.20 -47.40
CA ASP A 94 -12.80 38.21 -48.00
C ASP A 94 -11.34 38.41 -47.58
N ARG A 95 -10.99 39.60 -47.05
CA ARG A 95 -9.66 39.92 -46.49
C ARG A 95 -9.56 39.68 -44.99
N LEU A 96 -10.59 39.12 -44.37
CA LEU A 96 -10.55 38.80 -42.96
C LEU A 96 -9.44 37.78 -42.69
N PRO A 97 -8.70 37.91 -41.58
CA PRO A 97 -7.72 36.91 -41.16
C PRO A 97 -8.36 35.52 -40.99
N ASP A 98 -7.55 34.47 -41.11
CA ASP A 98 -8.03 33.10 -40.87
C ASP A 98 -8.19 32.80 -39.37
N ASP A 99 -7.49 33.54 -38.51
CA ASP A 99 -7.56 33.41 -37.06
C ASP A 99 -8.79 34.09 -36.44
N LEU A 100 -9.35 33.46 -35.39
CA LEU A 100 -10.58 33.90 -34.74
C LEU A 100 -10.48 35.30 -34.13
N GLY A 101 -9.36 35.62 -33.45
CA GLY A 101 -9.16 36.92 -32.80
C GLY A 101 -9.08 38.06 -33.81
N GLY A 102 -8.40 37.84 -34.93
CA GLY A 102 -8.28 38.76 -36.07
C GLY A 102 -9.60 39.00 -36.79
N ARG A 103 -10.43 37.96 -36.95
CA ARG A 103 -11.81 38.10 -37.45
C ARG A 103 -12.66 38.97 -36.54
N VAL A 104 -12.69 38.69 -35.24
CA VAL A 104 -13.47 39.46 -34.26
C VAL A 104 -13.02 40.92 -34.21
N LYS A 105 -11.70 41.17 -34.20
CA LYS A 105 -11.15 42.53 -34.23
C LYS A 105 -11.54 43.29 -35.50
N SER A 106 -11.45 42.64 -36.66
CA SER A 106 -11.80 43.25 -37.94
C SER A 106 -13.30 43.50 -38.07
N LEU A 107 -14.14 42.59 -37.58
CA LEU A 107 -15.60 42.73 -37.57
C LEU A 107 -16.08 43.81 -36.59
N ARG A 108 -15.32 44.09 -35.53
CA ARG A 108 -15.62 45.20 -34.62
C ARG A 108 -15.43 46.56 -35.27
N ASP A 109 -14.38 46.71 -36.07
CA ASP A 109 -14.10 47.94 -36.82
C ASP A 109 -14.88 47.98 -38.15
N TYR A 110 -15.72 46.97 -38.42
CA TYR A 110 -16.52 46.82 -39.63
C TYR A 110 -17.88 47.51 -39.51
N GLU A 111 -18.26 48.25 -40.55
CA GLU A 111 -19.58 48.86 -40.67
C GLU A 111 -20.55 47.89 -41.36
N PHE A 112 -21.38 47.22 -40.56
CA PHE A 112 -22.40 46.28 -41.03
C PHE A 112 -23.45 46.94 -41.94
N VAL A 113 -23.74 46.28 -43.05
CA VAL A 113 -24.83 46.66 -43.96
C VAL A 113 -26.14 46.05 -43.46
N ASP A 114 -26.12 44.86 -42.87
CA ASP A 114 -27.32 44.17 -42.38
C ASP A 114 -27.51 44.36 -40.87
N ASP A 115 -28.67 44.90 -40.48
CA ASP A 115 -28.96 45.17 -39.07
C ASP A 115 -29.08 43.89 -38.24
N GLN A 116 -29.47 42.76 -38.86
CA GLN A 116 -29.56 41.46 -38.20
C GLN A 116 -28.17 40.86 -37.97
N ALA A 117 -27.24 40.98 -38.92
CA ALA A 117 -25.83 40.58 -38.75
C ALA A 117 -25.15 41.40 -37.65
N ARG A 118 -25.41 42.72 -37.61
CA ARG A 118 -24.93 43.61 -36.55
C ARG A 118 -25.44 43.18 -35.18
N GLN A 119 -26.74 42.93 -35.05
CA GLN A 119 -27.34 42.47 -33.78
C GLN A 119 -26.74 41.14 -33.32
N LYS A 120 -26.60 40.16 -34.23
CA LYS A 120 -25.95 38.89 -33.90
C LYS A 120 -24.50 39.07 -33.43
N PHE A 121 -23.74 39.94 -34.06
CA PHE A 121 -22.37 40.24 -33.64
C PHE A 121 -22.33 40.91 -32.26
N GLU A 122 -23.17 41.92 -32.03
CA GLU A 122 -23.28 42.59 -30.73
C GLU A 122 -23.72 41.63 -29.62
N GLU A 123 -24.68 40.74 -29.90
CA GLU A 123 -25.13 39.69 -28.98
C GLU A 123 -24.03 38.67 -28.67
N LEU A 124 -23.33 38.18 -29.69
CA LEU A 124 -22.20 37.26 -29.53
C LEU A 124 -21.11 37.90 -28.66
N MET A 125 -20.74 39.15 -28.94
CA MET A 125 -19.74 39.88 -28.16
C MET A 125 -20.17 40.09 -26.71
N GLN A 126 -21.44 40.44 -26.47
CA GLN A 126 -21.97 40.57 -25.12
C GLN A 126 -21.98 39.23 -24.37
N GLN A 127 -22.37 38.13 -25.04
CA GLN A 127 -22.36 36.80 -24.45
C GLN A 127 -20.95 36.35 -24.09
N LEU A 128 -19.97 36.55 -24.96
CA LEU A 128 -18.57 36.19 -24.71
C LEU A 128 -17.95 37.04 -23.60
N GLN A 129 -18.19 38.36 -23.60
CA GLN A 129 -17.73 39.23 -22.51
C GLN A 129 -18.32 38.81 -21.17
N LYS A 130 -19.63 38.54 -21.14
CA LYS A 130 -20.31 38.08 -19.94
C LYS A 130 -19.77 36.73 -19.48
N GLN A 131 -19.65 35.76 -20.37
CA GLN A 131 -19.11 34.43 -20.04
C GLN A 131 -17.67 34.51 -19.53
N MET A 132 -16.81 35.33 -20.13
CA MET A 132 -15.43 35.51 -19.66
C MET A 132 -15.37 36.09 -18.24
N VAL A 133 -16.17 37.13 -17.95
CA VAL A 133 -16.23 37.72 -16.60
C VAL A 133 -16.85 36.75 -15.60
N ASP A 134 -17.96 36.11 -15.95
CA ASP A 134 -18.63 35.10 -15.13
C ASP A 134 -17.68 33.92 -14.81
N GLN A 135 -16.84 33.52 -15.76
CA GLN A 135 -15.90 32.41 -15.61
C GLN A 135 -14.64 32.79 -14.82
N MET A 136 -14.05 33.98 -15.04
CA MET A 136 -12.89 34.44 -14.26
C MET A 136 -13.21 34.60 -12.77
N PHE A 137 -14.48 34.82 -12.43
CA PHE A 137 -14.93 35.09 -11.07
C PHE A 137 -16.01 34.10 -10.59
N GLN A 138 -16.02 32.88 -11.10
CA GLN A 138 -17.02 31.88 -10.74
C GLN A 138 -17.03 31.64 -9.22
N GLY A 139 -18.13 31.99 -8.55
CA GLY A 139 -18.24 32.03 -7.07
C GLY A 139 -18.82 33.32 -6.50
N LEU A 140 -18.96 34.38 -7.32
CA LEU A 140 -19.58 35.64 -6.88
C LEU A 140 -21.09 35.47 -6.75
N LYS A 141 -21.62 35.58 -5.53
CA LYS A 141 -23.06 35.54 -5.30
C LYS A 141 -23.63 36.96 -5.38
N GLY A 142 -24.53 37.21 -6.35
CA GLY A 142 -25.59 38.21 -6.21
C GLY A 142 -25.51 39.51 -7.01
N SER A 143 -24.36 39.92 -7.57
CA SER A 143 -24.24 41.28 -8.16
C SER A 143 -24.24 41.32 -9.71
N ILE A 144 -24.01 40.19 -10.38
CA ILE A 144 -23.91 40.17 -11.86
C ILE A 144 -25.26 40.42 -12.55
N GLN A 145 -26.38 40.15 -11.89
CA GLN A 145 -27.71 40.44 -12.44
C GLN A 145 -27.98 41.94 -12.64
N GLN A 146 -27.17 42.84 -12.06
CA GLN A 146 -27.29 44.30 -12.23
C GLN A 146 -26.15 44.93 -13.05
N MET A 147 -25.13 44.18 -13.46
CA MET A 147 -24.03 44.72 -14.25
C MET A 147 -24.42 44.84 -15.73
N GLN A 148 -24.88 46.02 -16.13
CA GLN A 148 -24.98 46.41 -17.54
C GLN A 148 -23.64 46.98 -18.01
N GLY A 149 -22.95 46.26 -18.91
CA GLY A 149 -22.07 46.76 -19.99
C GLY A 149 -20.91 47.75 -19.73
N GLN A 150 -20.78 48.39 -18.56
CA GLN A 150 -19.85 49.53 -18.35
C GLN A 150 -19.04 49.47 -17.04
N ASP A 151 -19.15 48.40 -16.27
CA ASP A 151 -18.58 48.34 -14.90
C ASP A 151 -17.22 47.61 -14.80
N LEU A 152 -16.48 47.50 -15.90
CA LEU A 152 -15.10 46.97 -15.91
C LEU A 152 -14.13 47.83 -15.09
N SER A 153 -14.47 49.11 -14.85
CA SER A 153 -13.70 50.02 -14.00
C SER A 153 -13.60 49.50 -12.56
N ARG A 154 -14.68 48.93 -12.02
CA ARG A 154 -14.71 48.38 -10.66
C ARG A 154 -13.83 47.14 -10.53
N VAL A 155 -13.82 46.28 -11.54
CA VAL A 155 -12.94 45.09 -11.61
C VAL A 155 -11.48 45.53 -11.72
N ARG A 156 -11.18 46.53 -12.55
CA ARG A 156 -9.82 47.08 -12.66
C ARG A 156 -9.33 47.63 -11.33
N ASP A 157 -10.14 48.44 -10.65
CA ASP A 157 -9.76 49.07 -9.39
C ASP A 157 -9.55 48.00 -8.29
N MET A 158 -10.37 46.95 -8.29
CA MET A 158 -10.17 45.76 -7.44
C MET A 158 -8.85 45.05 -7.73
N VAL A 159 -8.54 44.71 -9.00
CA VAL A 159 -7.29 44.02 -9.37
C VAL A 159 -6.08 44.88 -9.02
N ARG A 160 -6.17 46.20 -9.21
CA ARG A 160 -5.11 47.14 -8.82
C ARG A 160 -4.88 47.17 -7.31
N GLU A 161 -5.93 47.21 -6.51
CA GLU A 161 -5.80 47.14 -5.05
C GLU A 161 -5.27 45.78 -4.57
N LEU A 162 -5.69 44.70 -5.22
CA LEU A 162 -5.15 43.36 -4.96
C LEU A 162 -3.65 43.29 -5.27
N ASN A 163 -3.21 43.81 -6.42
CA ASN A 163 -1.79 43.89 -6.77
C ASN A 163 -0.99 44.68 -5.74
N LYS A 164 -1.54 45.79 -5.22
CA LYS A 164 -0.91 46.57 -4.16
C LYS A 164 -0.78 45.78 -2.86
N MET A 165 -1.83 45.03 -2.46
CA MET A 165 -1.76 44.17 -1.28
C MET A 165 -0.72 43.06 -1.41
N LEU A 166 -0.56 42.51 -2.62
CA LEU A 166 0.46 41.51 -2.92
C LEU A 166 1.87 42.08 -2.87
N GLU A 167 2.06 43.29 -3.41
CA GLU A 167 3.32 44.04 -3.35
C GLU A 167 3.70 44.35 -1.89
N ASP A 168 2.76 44.89 -1.11
CA ASP A 168 2.96 45.17 0.32
C ASP A 168 3.39 43.89 1.07
N ARG A 169 2.76 42.74 0.78
CA ARG A 169 3.13 41.45 1.38
C ARG A 169 4.53 41.00 0.99
N MET A 170 4.93 41.15 -0.27
CA MET A 170 6.28 40.78 -0.74
C MET A 170 7.36 41.68 -0.14
N GLU A 171 7.04 42.93 0.14
CA GLU A 171 7.92 43.88 0.85
C GLU A 171 7.93 43.69 2.37
N GLY A 172 7.17 42.73 2.91
CA GLY A 172 7.06 42.46 4.35
C GLY A 172 6.20 43.46 5.12
N ARG A 173 5.39 44.28 4.43
CA ARG A 173 4.39 45.17 5.02
C ARG A 173 3.08 44.43 5.27
N THR A 174 2.23 45.01 6.11
CA THR A 174 0.91 44.45 6.43
C THR A 174 -0.15 44.98 5.45
N PRO A 175 -0.69 44.15 4.56
CA PRO A 175 -1.71 44.58 3.61
C PRO A 175 -3.06 44.83 4.29
N ASP A 176 -3.81 45.83 3.80
CA ASP A 176 -5.15 46.20 4.30
C ASP A 176 -6.25 45.30 3.72
N PHE A 177 -6.31 44.06 4.21
CA PHE A 177 -7.31 43.08 3.79
C PHE A 177 -8.74 43.47 4.21
N ASN A 178 -8.91 44.07 5.39
CA ASN A 178 -10.23 44.46 5.90
C ASN A 178 -10.84 45.57 5.05
N GLY A 179 -10.06 46.60 4.70
CA GLY A 179 -10.52 47.68 3.82
C GLY A 179 -10.81 47.20 2.39
N PHE A 180 -10.07 46.19 1.90
CA PHE A 180 -10.37 45.53 0.63
C PHE A 180 -11.71 44.79 0.67
N MET A 181 -11.96 43.99 1.72
CA MET A 181 -13.21 43.25 1.88
C MET A 181 -14.42 44.16 2.13
N GLU A 182 -14.25 45.33 2.76
CA GLU A 182 -15.33 46.32 2.87
C GLU A 182 -15.74 46.91 1.50
N ARG A 183 -14.79 47.09 0.58
CA ARG A 183 -15.04 47.67 -0.76
C ARG A 183 -15.48 46.66 -1.81
N TYR A 184 -14.94 45.44 -1.74
CA TYR A 184 -15.06 44.43 -2.79
C TYR A 184 -15.51 43.05 -2.29
N GLY A 185 -15.81 42.90 -1.00
CA GLY A 185 -16.20 41.61 -0.41
C GLY A 185 -17.53 41.05 -0.94
N ASP A 186 -18.37 41.88 -1.56
CA ASP A 186 -19.56 41.45 -2.30
C ASP A 186 -19.24 40.66 -3.58
N MET A 187 -18.00 40.78 -4.07
CA MET A 187 -17.47 40.06 -5.23
C MET A 187 -16.66 38.84 -4.82
N PHE A 188 -16.87 38.24 -3.65
CA PHE A 188 -16.21 36.99 -3.30
C PHE A 188 -17.20 36.05 -2.58
N PRO A 189 -17.01 34.72 -2.69
CA PRO A 189 -17.84 33.78 -1.96
C PRO A 189 -17.72 33.97 -0.44
N PRO A 190 -18.81 33.75 0.33
CA PRO A 190 -18.78 33.87 1.78
C PRO A 190 -17.83 32.81 2.36
N GLY A 191 -16.92 33.23 3.24
CA GLY A 191 -15.96 32.33 3.90
C GLY A 191 -14.50 32.71 3.73
N ILE A 192 -14.18 33.77 2.98
CA ILE A 192 -12.82 34.32 2.89
C ILE A 192 -12.59 35.32 4.05
N ASN A 193 -11.84 34.89 5.06
CA ASN A 193 -11.58 35.65 6.28
C ASN A 193 -10.14 36.19 6.35
N SER A 194 -9.28 35.83 5.40
CA SER A 194 -7.89 36.26 5.36
C SER A 194 -7.39 36.46 3.93
N LEU A 195 -6.33 37.25 3.79
CA LEU A 195 -5.62 37.39 2.51
C LEU A 195 -5.12 36.03 2.02
N ASP A 196 -4.69 35.14 2.90
CA ASP A 196 -4.22 33.79 2.52
C ASP A 196 -5.32 32.97 1.84
N GLU A 197 -6.53 32.95 2.41
CA GLU A 197 -7.69 32.26 1.83
C GLU A 197 -8.11 32.88 0.48
N LEU A 198 -7.98 34.21 0.35
CA LEU A 198 -8.23 34.90 -0.92
C LEU A 198 -7.23 34.47 -1.99
N LEU A 199 -5.94 34.43 -1.65
CA LEU A 199 -4.90 33.99 -2.57
C LEU A 199 -5.08 32.53 -2.95
N GLU A 200 -5.43 31.65 -2.01
CA GLU A 200 -5.70 30.25 -2.29
C GLU A 200 -6.90 30.08 -3.25
N HIS A 201 -7.95 30.90 -3.10
CA HIS A 201 -9.07 30.89 -4.03
C HIS A 201 -8.64 31.31 -5.46
N LEU A 202 -7.92 32.42 -5.59
CA LEU A 202 -7.44 32.92 -6.88
C LEU A 202 -6.46 31.96 -7.55
N GLN A 203 -5.52 31.39 -6.76
CA GLN A 203 -4.56 30.39 -7.23
C GLN A 203 -5.26 29.18 -7.86
N ARG A 204 -6.33 28.69 -7.23
CA ARG A 204 -7.13 27.58 -7.78
C ARG A 204 -7.77 27.92 -9.12
N GLN A 205 -8.37 29.10 -9.24
CA GLN A 205 -8.98 29.55 -10.51
C GLN A 205 -7.93 29.72 -11.63
N MET A 206 -6.78 30.33 -11.34
CA MET A 206 -5.71 30.46 -12.34
C MET A 206 -5.12 29.11 -12.76
N ALA A 207 -4.96 28.18 -11.81
CA ALA A 207 -4.48 26.83 -12.12
C ALA A 207 -5.46 26.10 -13.06
N GLN A 208 -6.78 26.23 -12.84
CA GLN A 208 -7.81 25.67 -13.74
C GLN A 208 -7.71 26.25 -15.15
N MET A 209 -7.62 27.58 -15.27
CA MET A 209 -7.49 28.25 -16.57
C MET A 209 -6.20 27.82 -17.30
N GLN A 210 -5.07 27.78 -16.59
CA GLN A 210 -3.82 27.34 -17.18
C GLN A 210 -3.86 25.88 -17.61
N SER A 211 -4.45 24.99 -16.80
CA SER A 211 -4.65 23.59 -17.17
C SER A 211 -5.53 23.44 -18.40
N LEU A 212 -6.60 24.23 -18.55
CA LEU A 212 -7.43 24.21 -19.76
C LEU A 212 -6.61 24.64 -20.97
N LEU A 213 -5.91 25.77 -20.87
CA LEU A 213 -5.07 26.29 -21.96
C LEU A 213 -3.96 25.30 -22.37
N GLN A 214 -3.41 24.54 -21.44
CA GLN A 214 -2.40 23.52 -21.73
C GLN A 214 -2.99 22.21 -22.29
N SER A 215 -4.27 21.96 -22.02
CA SER A 215 -4.97 20.74 -22.47
C SER A 215 -5.56 20.89 -23.87
N LEU A 216 -5.75 22.12 -24.34
CA LEU A 216 -6.10 22.45 -25.73
C LEU A 216 -4.95 22.20 -26.71
N SER A 217 -5.29 22.02 -27.98
CA SER A 217 -4.33 22.04 -29.09
C SER A 217 -3.56 23.37 -29.15
N PRO A 218 -2.30 23.39 -29.65
CA PRO A 218 -1.53 24.62 -29.82
C PRO A 218 -2.27 25.71 -30.60
N GLU A 219 -3.02 25.30 -31.63
CA GLU A 219 -3.83 26.16 -32.48
C GLU A 219 -5.01 26.75 -31.71
N ALA A 220 -5.84 25.91 -31.06
CA ALA A 220 -6.99 26.36 -30.28
C ALA A 220 -6.57 27.27 -29.10
N ARG A 221 -5.43 26.96 -28.46
CA ARG A 221 -4.87 27.79 -27.38
C ARG A 221 -4.50 29.19 -27.86
N GLU A 222 -3.85 29.29 -29.02
CA GLU A 222 -3.45 30.58 -29.57
C GLU A 222 -4.68 31.39 -30.01
N GLU A 223 -5.66 30.74 -30.64
CA GLU A 223 -6.93 31.38 -31.03
C GLU A 223 -7.69 31.94 -29.81
N LEU A 224 -7.82 31.17 -28.73
CA LEU A 224 -8.43 31.67 -27.49
C LEU A 224 -7.65 32.83 -26.88
N ARG A 225 -6.31 32.79 -26.89
CA ARG A 225 -5.50 33.88 -26.34
C ARG A 225 -5.75 35.18 -27.13
N GLN A 226 -5.76 35.10 -28.44
CA GLN A 226 -6.02 36.25 -29.31
C GLN A 226 -7.45 36.78 -29.16
N MET A 227 -8.42 35.88 -28.97
CA MET A 227 -9.80 36.27 -28.67
C MET A 227 -9.90 37.01 -27.32
N MET A 228 -9.27 36.48 -26.26
CA MET A 228 -9.23 37.15 -24.95
C MET A 228 -8.59 38.53 -25.05
N ASP A 229 -7.51 38.66 -25.82
CA ASP A 229 -6.86 39.94 -26.11
C ASP A 229 -7.76 40.93 -26.86
N ALA A 230 -8.62 40.44 -27.77
CA ALA A 230 -9.56 41.26 -28.53
C ALA A 230 -10.77 41.72 -27.69
N LEU A 231 -11.21 40.88 -26.74
CA LEU A 231 -12.35 41.13 -25.87
C LEU A 231 -12.03 42.08 -24.70
N LEU A 232 -10.78 42.07 -24.19
CA LEU A 232 -10.32 42.99 -23.14
C LEU A 232 -10.04 44.38 -23.75
N GLN A 233 -11.06 45.24 -23.74
CA GLN A 233 -11.06 46.58 -24.34
C GLN A 233 -10.15 47.61 -23.62
N ASP A 234 -9.75 47.34 -22.37
CA ASP A 234 -9.00 48.28 -21.52
C ASP A 234 -7.54 47.82 -21.32
N ASP A 235 -6.59 48.53 -21.95
CA ASP A 235 -5.14 48.30 -21.81
C ASP A 235 -4.65 48.38 -20.36
N SER A 236 -5.32 49.19 -19.53
CA SER A 236 -4.95 49.34 -18.11
C SER A 236 -5.31 48.11 -17.29
N LEU A 237 -6.48 47.50 -17.55
CA LEU A 237 -6.88 46.23 -16.92
C LEU A 237 -5.93 45.09 -17.35
N ARG A 238 -5.52 45.05 -18.62
CA ARG A 238 -4.56 44.05 -19.12
C ARG A 238 -3.22 44.14 -18.39
N LEU A 239 -2.70 45.34 -18.15
CA LEU A 239 -1.47 45.55 -17.41
C LEU A 239 -1.59 45.07 -15.95
N GLU A 240 -2.71 45.36 -15.29
CA GLU A 240 -2.95 44.94 -13.91
C GLU A 240 -3.12 43.40 -13.81
N LEU A 241 -3.81 42.76 -14.75
CA LEU A 241 -3.91 41.30 -14.81
C LEU A 241 -2.55 40.63 -15.08
N ALA A 242 -1.73 41.23 -15.95
CA ALA A 242 -0.38 40.74 -16.21
C ALA A 242 0.50 40.81 -14.94
N ARG A 243 0.43 41.90 -14.19
CA ARG A 243 1.11 42.04 -12.88
C ARG A 243 0.64 40.99 -11.88
N LEU A 244 -0.68 40.80 -11.76
CA LEU A 244 -1.27 39.78 -10.89
C LEU A 244 -0.73 38.39 -11.24
N SER A 245 -0.73 38.03 -12.53
CA SER A 245 -0.20 36.75 -12.99
C SER A 245 1.29 36.56 -12.66
N GLY A 246 2.09 37.64 -12.75
CA GLY A 246 3.51 37.62 -12.42
C GLY A 246 3.76 37.40 -10.92
N PHE A 247 3.00 38.09 -10.06
CA PHE A 247 3.04 37.86 -8.61
C PHE A 247 2.65 36.44 -8.25
N MET A 248 1.60 35.91 -8.90
CA MET A 248 1.11 34.56 -8.64
C MET A 248 2.11 33.48 -9.07
N GLN A 249 2.74 33.63 -10.23
CA GLN A 249 3.80 32.73 -10.68
C GLN A 249 5.02 32.74 -9.75
N ALA A 250 5.38 33.89 -9.18
CA ALA A 250 6.49 34.00 -8.24
C ALA A 250 6.19 33.33 -6.88
N MET A 251 4.92 33.25 -6.49
CA MET A 251 4.46 32.67 -5.22
C MET A 251 4.03 31.20 -5.32
N MET A 252 3.85 30.64 -6.53
CA MET A 252 3.40 29.26 -6.73
C MET A 252 4.57 28.24 -6.66
N PRO A 253 4.44 27.13 -5.91
CA PRO A 253 5.37 26.01 -5.96
C PRO A 253 5.29 25.26 -7.30
N PRO A 254 6.40 24.69 -7.83
CA PRO A 254 6.40 23.92 -9.09
C PRO A 254 5.46 22.71 -9.11
N SER A 255 5.12 22.16 -7.94
CA SER A 255 4.26 20.99 -7.77
C SER A 255 2.75 21.28 -7.88
N GLU A 256 2.35 22.55 -7.90
CA GLU A 256 0.97 23.00 -8.15
C GLU A 256 0.80 23.62 -9.55
N MET A 257 1.85 23.53 -10.38
CA MET A 257 1.78 23.97 -11.77
C MET A 257 0.78 23.11 -12.55
N ALA A 258 0.03 23.80 -13.42
CA ALA A 258 -1.02 23.25 -14.27
C ALA A 258 -0.72 21.86 -14.80
N GLU A 259 -1.62 20.90 -14.51
CA GLU A 259 -1.60 19.59 -15.15
C GLU A 259 -2.16 19.68 -16.57
N ARG A 260 -1.52 18.95 -17.49
CA ARG A 260 -2.01 18.74 -18.85
C ARG A 260 -2.88 17.48 -18.87
N TYR A 261 -4.12 17.63 -19.29
CA TYR A 261 -5.04 16.51 -19.42
C TYR A 261 -5.15 16.10 -20.89
N PRO A 262 -4.85 14.84 -21.23
CA PRO A 262 -5.02 14.35 -22.59
C PRO A 262 -6.50 14.00 -22.81
N PHE A 263 -7.23 14.89 -23.49
CA PHE A 263 -8.58 14.61 -23.97
C PHE A 263 -8.53 13.86 -25.30
N PHE A 264 -9.43 12.90 -25.48
CA PHE A 264 -9.48 12.05 -26.68
C PHE A 264 -10.91 11.59 -27.03
N GLY A 265 -11.92 12.26 -26.48
CA GLY A 265 -13.31 12.03 -26.84
C GLY A 265 -13.79 12.89 -28.00
N ASP A 266 -15.10 12.80 -28.30
CA ASP A 266 -15.74 13.46 -29.44
C ASP A 266 -16.90 14.39 -29.04
N ASP A 267 -17.44 14.27 -27.81
CA ASP A 267 -18.57 15.10 -27.37
C ASP A 267 -18.14 16.58 -27.29
N PRO A 268 -18.90 17.50 -27.91
CA PRO A 268 -18.58 18.91 -27.83
C PRO A 268 -18.82 19.46 -26.42
N LEU A 269 -18.04 20.48 -26.05
CA LEU A 269 -18.18 21.21 -24.79
C LEU A 269 -18.25 22.70 -25.07
N SER A 270 -19.08 23.40 -24.29
CA SER A 270 -18.95 24.85 -24.14
C SER A 270 -17.81 25.21 -23.19
N MET A 271 -17.33 26.45 -23.26
CA MET A 271 -16.25 26.93 -22.38
C MET A 271 -16.58 26.80 -20.88
N GLY A 272 -17.85 27.02 -20.50
CA GLY A 272 -18.29 26.88 -19.11
C GLY A 272 -18.30 25.42 -18.64
N GLU A 273 -18.73 24.50 -19.51
CA GLU A 273 -18.69 23.06 -19.21
C GLU A 273 -17.26 22.53 -19.16
N ALA A 274 -16.38 23.02 -20.05
CA ALA A 274 -14.96 22.71 -20.03
C ALA A 274 -14.30 23.14 -18.71
N MET A 275 -14.56 24.35 -18.22
CA MET A 275 -14.05 24.82 -16.92
C MET A 275 -14.56 23.98 -15.75
N GLY A 276 -15.87 23.68 -15.70
CA GLY A 276 -16.44 22.81 -14.67
C GLY A 276 -15.87 21.39 -14.70
N LEU A 277 -15.58 20.88 -15.90
CA LEU A 277 -14.89 19.60 -16.09
C LEU A 277 -13.46 19.65 -15.53
N MET A 278 -12.72 20.73 -15.77
CA MET A 278 -11.37 20.92 -15.24
C MET A 278 -11.36 21.03 -13.71
N GLU A 279 -12.33 21.71 -13.12
CA GLU A 279 -12.51 21.75 -11.67
C GLU A 279 -12.71 20.33 -11.11
N ARG A 280 -13.61 19.56 -11.72
CA ARG A 280 -13.86 18.17 -11.33
C ARG A 280 -12.60 17.31 -11.47
N LEU A 281 -11.86 17.43 -12.57
CA LEU A 281 -10.61 16.68 -12.78
C LEU A 281 -9.55 17.02 -11.73
N GLN A 282 -9.37 18.29 -11.39
CA GLN A 282 -8.45 18.70 -10.32
C GLN A 282 -8.89 18.20 -8.94
N GLN A 283 -10.20 18.20 -8.67
CA GLN A 283 -10.75 17.58 -7.45
C GLN A 283 -10.43 16.09 -7.40
N MET A 284 -10.51 15.38 -8.53
CA MET A 284 -10.09 13.99 -8.65
C MET A 284 -8.58 13.82 -8.40
N ASP A 285 -7.72 14.70 -8.93
CA ASP A 285 -6.27 14.65 -8.68
C ASP A 285 -5.90 14.90 -7.22
N ARG A 286 -6.62 15.80 -6.55
CA ARG A 286 -6.47 16.03 -5.11
C ARG A 286 -6.86 14.78 -4.32
N LEU A 287 -7.99 14.16 -4.66
CA LEU A 287 -8.43 12.94 -4.01
C LEU A 287 -7.46 11.78 -4.31
N GLU A 288 -6.98 11.65 -5.54
CA GLU A 288 -5.96 10.67 -5.94
C GLU A 288 -4.68 10.88 -5.14
N SER A 289 -4.20 12.13 -5.04
CA SER A 289 -3.04 12.48 -4.22
C SER A 289 -3.25 12.17 -2.73
N GLN A 290 -4.44 12.37 -2.18
CA GLN A 290 -4.77 11.99 -0.80
C GLN A 290 -4.76 10.47 -0.63
N LEU A 291 -5.25 9.72 -1.62
CA LEU A 291 -5.25 8.25 -1.63
C LEU A 291 -3.85 7.65 -1.85
N GLU A 292 -2.98 8.30 -2.63
CA GLU A 292 -1.61 7.86 -2.96
C GLU A 292 -0.55 8.33 -1.94
N ARG A 293 -0.52 9.63 -1.62
CA ARG A 293 0.42 10.23 -0.65
C ARG A 293 0.02 9.92 0.79
N GLY A 294 -1.25 9.62 1.02
CA GLY A 294 -1.77 9.13 2.29
C GLY A 294 -1.13 7.80 2.64
N SER A 295 -0.03 7.84 3.40
CA SER A 295 0.49 6.68 4.12
C SER A 295 -0.58 6.13 5.06
N PHE A 296 -1.49 5.29 4.55
CA PHE A 296 -2.40 4.43 5.28
C PHE A 296 -3.32 5.12 6.30
N ARG A 297 -3.68 6.39 6.11
CA ARG A 297 -4.57 7.14 7.02
C ARG A 297 -5.91 7.44 6.36
N PRO A 298 -6.99 6.73 6.74
CA PRO A 298 -8.36 7.09 6.35
C PRO A 298 -8.77 8.50 6.78
N ASP A 299 -8.12 9.06 7.82
CA ASP A 299 -8.41 10.41 8.34
C ASP A 299 -7.89 11.53 7.45
N ASP A 300 -6.90 11.26 6.58
CA ASP A 300 -6.28 12.26 5.71
C ASP A 300 -7.01 12.39 4.36
N VAL A 301 -8.07 11.60 4.15
CA VAL A 301 -8.87 11.58 2.92
C VAL A 301 -10.16 12.38 3.13
N ASP A 302 -10.46 13.31 2.23
CA ASP A 302 -11.71 14.07 2.26
C ASP A 302 -12.90 13.18 1.86
N ARG A 303 -13.73 12.85 2.86
CA ARG A 303 -14.90 11.98 2.71
C ARG A 303 -16.05 12.66 1.98
N SER A 304 -16.17 13.98 2.10
CA SER A 304 -17.21 14.74 1.41
C SER A 304 -16.87 14.79 -0.07
N LEU A 305 -15.60 15.06 -0.39
CA LEU A 305 -15.11 15.03 -1.78
C LEU A 305 -15.22 13.63 -2.40
N ALA A 306 -14.87 12.58 -1.65
CA ALA A 306 -15.05 11.20 -2.11
C ALA A 306 -16.51 10.84 -2.37
N GLN A 307 -17.44 11.35 -1.57
CA GLN A 307 -18.88 11.16 -1.78
C GLN A 307 -19.36 11.84 -3.06
N GLU A 308 -18.93 13.09 -3.28
CA GLU A 308 -19.32 13.87 -4.45
C GLU A 308 -18.81 13.26 -5.77
N LEU A 309 -17.56 12.78 -5.78
CA LEU A 309 -16.91 12.26 -6.98
C LEU A 309 -17.22 10.77 -7.27
N LEU A 310 -17.35 9.94 -6.22
CA LEU A 310 -17.47 8.47 -6.36
C LEU A 310 -18.80 7.91 -5.83
N GLY A 311 -19.58 8.69 -5.09
CA GLY A 311 -20.89 8.31 -4.55
C GLY A 311 -20.88 7.90 -3.08
N ASP A 312 -22.07 7.58 -2.56
CA ASP A 312 -22.31 7.30 -1.14
C ASP A 312 -21.55 6.07 -0.61
N GLU A 313 -21.34 5.06 -1.46
CA GLU A 313 -20.61 3.83 -1.10
C GLU A 313 -19.16 4.13 -0.70
N SER A 314 -18.52 5.09 -1.37
CA SER A 314 -17.12 5.48 -1.10
C SER A 314 -16.98 6.15 0.26
N ARG A 315 -17.95 6.99 0.64
CA ARG A 315 -18.02 7.57 1.98
C ARG A 315 -18.19 6.50 3.06
N GLN A 316 -19.10 5.55 2.83
CA GLN A 316 -19.32 4.45 3.77
C GLN A 316 -18.06 3.57 3.93
N ALA A 317 -17.35 3.28 2.84
CA ALA A 317 -16.11 2.52 2.90
C ALA A 317 -15.02 3.24 3.72
N LEU A 318 -14.83 4.54 3.50
CA LEU A 318 -13.89 5.36 4.28
C LEU A 318 -14.27 5.42 5.76
N ASP A 319 -15.56 5.60 6.08
CA ASP A 319 -16.06 5.61 7.46
C ASP A 319 -15.86 4.25 8.15
N GLN A 320 -16.05 3.14 7.44
CA GLN A 320 -15.81 1.80 7.97
C GLN A 320 -14.32 1.55 8.25
N LEU A 321 -13.43 1.92 7.33
CA LEU A 321 -11.98 1.79 7.48
C LEU A 321 -11.49 2.59 8.69
N ARG A 322 -12.01 3.81 8.88
CA ARG A 322 -11.71 4.65 10.03
C ARG A 322 -12.24 4.06 11.34
N LYS A 323 -13.50 3.61 11.36
CA LYS A 323 -14.08 3.00 12.56
C LYS A 323 -13.29 1.75 12.99
N LEU A 324 -12.81 0.97 12.03
CA LEU A 324 -11.95 -0.17 12.29
C LEU A 324 -10.62 0.24 12.92
N THR A 325 -9.93 1.24 12.37
CA THR A 325 -8.65 1.73 12.93
C THR A 325 -8.83 2.31 14.34
N GLU A 326 -9.89 3.08 14.58
CA GLU A 326 -10.23 3.61 15.91
C GLU A 326 -10.49 2.50 16.94
N VAL A 327 -11.22 1.44 16.56
CA VAL A 327 -11.49 0.30 17.46
C VAL A 327 -10.20 -0.47 17.78
N LEU A 328 -9.36 -0.71 16.77
CA LEU A 328 -8.08 -1.42 16.95
C LEU A 328 -7.10 -0.62 17.82
N GLU A 329 -7.12 0.70 17.73
CA GLU A 329 -6.33 1.61 18.57
C GLU A 329 -6.86 1.65 20.00
N LYS A 330 -8.17 1.87 20.21
CA LYS A 330 -8.80 1.86 21.55
C LYS A 330 -8.60 0.54 22.29
N ALA A 331 -8.58 -0.58 21.56
CA ALA A 331 -8.31 -1.90 22.12
C ALA A 331 -6.81 -2.16 22.41
N GLY A 332 -5.92 -1.23 22.05
CA GLY A 332 -4.48 -1.32 22.25
C GLY A 332 -3.80 -2.35 21.35
N TYR A 333 -4.40 -2.70 20.21
CA TYR A 333 -3.82 -3.62 19.23
C TYR A 333 -2.96 -2.92 18.18
N VAL A 334 -3.18 -1.63 17.95
CA VAL A 334 -2.41 -0.79 17.02
C VAL A 334 -1.97 0.47 17.76
N GLU A 335 -0.76 0.94 17.48
CA GLU A 335 -0.19 2.18 18.00
C GLU A 335 0.22 3.12 16.86
N ARG A 336 0.18 4.42 17.14
CA ARG A 336 0.61 5.47 16.22
C ARG A 336 2.10 5.77 16.42
N LYS A 337 2.92 5.56 15.39
CA LYS A 337 4.31 6.04 15.35
C LYS A 337 4.51 6.97 14.15
N GLY A 338 4.56 8.28 14.42
CA GLY A 338 4.69 9.29 13.38
C GLY A 338 3.54 9.22 12.37
N ARG A 339 3.85 9.01 11.08
CA ARG A 339 2.86 8.88 10.00
C ARG A 339 2.42 7.43 9.73
N ARG A 340 2.84 6.43 10.52
CA ARG A 340 2.52 5.02 10.30
C ARG A 340 1.76 4.41 11.48
N MET A 341 0.78 3.58 11.14
CA MET A 341 0.07 2.70 12.07
C MET A 341 0.84 1.37 12.18
N GLU A 342 1.26 1.01 13.39
CA GLU A 342 1.99 -0.23 13.67
C GLU A 342 1.22 -1.09 14.67
N LEU A 343 1.24 -2.40 14.49
CA LEU A 343 0.66 -3.33 15.46
C LEU A 343 1.47 -3.32 16.76
N THR A 344 0.77 -3.25 17.89
CA THR A 344 1.40 -3.39 19.19
C THR A 344 1.79 -4.86 19.43
N PRO A 345 2.68 -5.15 20.40
CA PRO A 345 2.93 -6.51 20.88
C PRO A 345 1.66 -7.27 21.31
N ARG A 346 0.60 -6.58 21.77
CA ARG A 346 -0.71 -7.21 22.05
C ARG A 346 -1.45 -7.57 20.76
N GLY A 347 -1.47 -6.67 19.78
CA GLY A 347 -2.08 -6.93 18.46
C GLY A 347 -1.44 -8.11 17.75
N MET A 348 -0.11 -8.13 17.68
CA MET A 348 0.65 -9.24 17.09
C MET A 348 0.35 -10.58 17.76
N ARG A 349 0.31 -10.63 19.10
CA ARG A 349 -0.02 -11.85 19.86
C ARG A 349 -1.44 -12.34 19.58
N ARG A 350 -2.42 -11.45 19.52
CA ARG A 350 -3.84 -11.80 19.30
C ARG A 350 -4.06 -12.39 17.90
N ILE A 351 -3.44 -11.81 16.89
CA ILE A 351 -3.54 -12.30 15.50
C ILE A 351 -2.81 -13.64 15.36
N GLY A 352 -1.60 -13.76 15.94
CA GLY A 352 -0.85 -15.02 15.95
C GLY A 352 -1.63 -16.16 16.61
N GLN A 353 -2.31 -15.91 17.73
CA GLN A 353 -3.15 -16.92 18.39
C GLN A 353 -4.31 -17.39 17.52
N SER A 354 -4.98 -16.50 16.78
CA SER A 354 -6.09 -16.88 15.89
C SER A 354 -5.60 -17.70 14.69
N ALA A 355 -4.54 -17.24 14.01
CA ALA A 355 -3.98 -17.94 12.87
C ALA A 355 -3.45 -19.34 13.23
N LEU A 356 -2.84 -19.48 14.42
CA LEU A 356 -2.42 -20.78 14.94
C LEU A 356 -3.63 -21.68 15.24
N ARG A 357 -4.70 -21.15 15.84
CA ARG A 357 -5.92 -21.90 16.16
C ARG A 357 -6.58 -22.48 14.91
N ASP A 358 -6.69 -21.69 13.85
CA ASP A 358 -7.28 -22.12 12.57
C ASP A 358 -6.45 -23.25 11.91
N ILE A 359 -5.12 -23.13 11.97
CA ILE A 359 -4.20 -24.19 11.51
C ILE A 359 -4.37 -25.46 12.37
N PHE A 360 -4.51 -25.34 13.70
CA PHE A 360 -4.69 -26.47 14.61
C PHE A 360 -6.03 -27.19 14.43
N ASP A 361 -7.11 -26.47 14.11
CA ASP A 361 -8.43 -27.05 13.88
C ASP A 361 -8.53 -27.79 12.54
N GLN A 362 -7.76 -27.37 11.54
CA GLN A 362 -7.56 -28.13 10.30
C GLN A 362 -6.70 -29.39 10.53
N LEU A 363 -5.65 -29.29 11.36
CA LEU A 363 -4.73 -30.41 11.67
C LEU A 363 -5.38 -31.57 12.45
N LYS A 364 -6.39 -31.30 13.28
CA LYS A 364 -7.16 -32.36 13.96
C LYS A 364 -7.96 -33.23 12.99
N LYS A 365 -8.32 -32.71 11.80
CA LYS A 365 -9.14 -33.41 10.81
C LYS A 365 -8.34 -34.38 9.92
N THR A 366 -7.01 -34.24 9.83
CA THR A 366 -6.18 -34.96 8.84
C THR A 366 -5.38 -36.15 9.42
N ARG A 367 -5.74 -36.70 10.59
CA ARG A 367 -5.06 -37.88 11.16
C ARG A 367 -5.47 -39.20 10.47
N MET A 368 -4.82 -39.55 9.36
CA MET A 368 -4.71 -40.94 8.88
C MET A 368 -3.38 -41.17 8.15
N GLY A 369 -2.60 -42.17 8.59
CA GLY A 369 -1.45 -42.71 7.84
C GLY A 369 -0.19 -43.02 8.69
N GLN A 370 0.27 -44.27 8.67
CA GLN A 370 1.40 -44.87 9.40
C GLN A 370 2.78 -44.30 8.96
N HIS A 371 3.92 -44.42 9.67
CA HIS A 371 4.82 -45.59 9.60
C HIS A 371 5.93 -45.60 10.69
N GLN A 372 6.20 -46.81 11.17
CA GLN A 372 7.39 -47.50 11.73
C GLN A 372 8.37 -46.84 12.74
N LEU A 373 8.82 -47.71 13.66
CA LEU A 373 9.50 -47.49 14.94
C LEU A 373 10.94 -48.01 14.89
N PHE A 374 11.85 -47.37 15.64
CA PHE A 374 13.07 -48.01 16.14
C PHE A 374 13.23 -47.75 17.65
N ARG A 375 13.62 -48.80 18.39
CA ARG A 375 13.74 -48.89 19.87
C ARG A 375 15.03 -48.23 20.41
N GLY A 376 15.00 -47.80 21.67
CA GLY A 376 16.17 -47.85 22.57
C GLY A 376 16.21 -46.85 23.73
N GLY A 377 16.34 -47.35 24.97
CA GLY A 377 17.01 -46.66 26.09
C GLY A 377 16.26 -46.58 27.42
N ILE A 378 16.83 -47.20 28.47
CA ILE A 378 16.37 -47.30 29.88
C ILE A 378 16.97 -46.15 30.72
N GLY A 379 16.24 -45.59 31.69
CA GLY A 379 16.75 -44.57 32.63
C GLY A 379 16.02 -44.57 33.99
N ASN A 380 16.69 -44.13 35.05
CA ASN A 380 16.30 -44.30 36.46
C ASN A 380 16.25 -42.94 37.22
N ASP A 381 15.08 -42.32 37.39
CA ASP A 381 14.89 -41.21 38.33
C ASP A 381 13.47 -41.21 38.93
N ALA A 382 13.38 -41.02 40.25
CA ALA A 382 12.15 -41.06 41.07
C ALA A 382 11.35 -39.75 41.01
N SER A 383 10.01 -39.80 41.00
CA SER A 383 9.15 -38.60 41.20
C SER A 383 8.40 -38.66 42.54
N ASP A 384 7.88 -37.52 43.00
CA ASP A 384 7.18 -37.38 44.28
C ASP A 384 5.72 -37.87 44.27
N GLU A 385 5.16 -38.24 43.10
CA GLU A 385 3.83 -38.86 43.05
C GLU A 385 3.90 -40.31 43.53
N LEU A 386 3.01 -40.70 44.44
CA LEU A 386 2.89 -42.06 44.93
C LEU A 386 1.87 -42.85 44.11
N LYS A 387 2.13 -44.14 43.90
CA LYS A 387 1.16 -45.08 43.35
C LYS A 387 1.30 -46.45 43.98
N ASP A 388 0.26 -47.26 43.90
CA ASP A 388 0.33 -48.67 44.28
C ASP A 388 1.34 -49.42 43.38
N TYR A 389 2.08 -50.35 43.99
CA TYR A 389 3.08 -51.15 43.30
C TYR A 389 2.42 -52.14 42.33
N GLU A 390 2.84 -52.09 41.08
CA GLU A 390 2.48 -53.08 40.07
C GLU A 390 3.75 -53.85 39.66
N TYR A 391 3.58 -55.13 39.31
CA TYR A 391 4.70 -55.95 38.84
C TYR A 391 5.40 -55.30 37.64
N GLY A 392 6.69 -54.98 37.80
CA GLY A 392 7.51 -54.31 36.79
C GLY A 392 7.85 -52.83 37.09
N ASP A 393 7.32 -52.25 38.16
CA ASP A 393 7.77 -50.94 38.63
C ASP A 393 9.14 -51.00 39.33
N PRO A 394 9.97 -49.95 39.22
CA PRO A 394 11.16 -49.80 40.06
C PRO A 394 10.76 -49.82 41.54
N PHE A 395 11.49 -50.58 42.36
CA PHE A 395 11.18 -50.80 43.77
C PHE A 395 11.62 -49.61 44.66
N LEU A 396 11.13 -48.42 44.33
CA LEU A 396 11.34 -47.17 45.05
C LEU A 396 10.20 -47.00 46.06
N LEU A 397 10.23 -47.80 47.11
CA LEU A 397 9.16 -47.90 48.10
C LEU A 397 9.03 -46.62 48.94
N ASP A 398 7.83 -46.08 49.07
CA ASP A 398 7.50 -45.17 50.15
C ASP A 398 7.19 -45.99 51.40
N LEU A 399 8.17 -46.07 52.30
CA LEU A 399 8.07 -46.87 53.53
C LEU A 399 6.93 -46.40 54.43
N LYS A 400 6.63 -45.08 54.44
CA LYS A 400 5.63 -44.52 55.34
C LYS A 400 4.24 -44.96 54.91
N GLU A 401 3.88 -44.77 53.64
CA GLU A 401 2.55 -45.19 53.15
C GLU A 401 2.43 -46.71 53.06
N THR A 402 3.52 -47.42 52.75
CA THR A 402 3.52 -48.88 52.76
C THR A 402 3.22 -49.45 54.16
N LEU A 403 3.86 -48.90 55.19
CA LEU A 403 3.60 -49.29 56.58
C LEU A 403 2.19 -48.87 57.01
N PHE A 404 1.72 -47.70 56.60
CA PHE A 404 0.37 -47.23 56.89
C PHE A 404 -0.70 -48.17 56.31
N ASN A 405 -0.57 -48.58 55.05
CA ASN A 405 -1.48 -49.53 54.41
C ASN A 405 -1.53 -50.87 55.14
N SER A 406 -0.36 -51.39 55.53
CA SER A 406 -0.28 -52.65 56.30
C SER A 406 -0.96 -52.53 57.67
N LEU A 407 -0.76 -51.41 58.38
CA LEU A 407 -1.39 -51.14 59.68
C LEU A 407 -2.91 -50.95 59.57
N VAL A 408 -3.40 -50.31 58.50
CA VAL A 408 -4.85 -50.19 58.24
C VAL A 408 -5.47 -51.56 57.96
N ARG A 409 -4.77 -52.45 57.25
CA ARG A 409 -5.27 -53.79 56.93
C ARG A 409 -5.30 -54.72 58.15
N GLU A 410 -4.21 -54.80 58.90
CA GLU A 410 -4.05 -55.81 59.96
C GLU A 410 -4.40 -55.30 61.36
N GLY A 411 -4.57 -53.97 61.49
CA GLY A 411 -4.67 -53.29 62.78
C GLY A 411 -3.29 -53.12 63.44
N PRO A 412 -3.22 -52.39 64.57
CA PRO A 412 -1.97 -52.09 65.26
C PRO A 412 -1.45 -53.31 66.04
N LYS A 413 -0.89 -54.31 65.31
CA LYS A 413 -0.25 -55.51 65.87
C LYS A 413 1.21 -55.55 65.48
N VAL A 414 2.04 -56.11 66.37
CA VAL A 414 3.48 -56.29 66.15
C VAL A 414 3.80 -57.79 66.22
N PRO A 415 4.57 -58.35 65.26
CA PRO A 415 5.20 -57.70 64.11
C PRO A 415 4.20 -57.34 63.00
N VAL A 416 4.40 -56.18 62.37
CA VAL A 416 3.63 -55.72 61.20
C VAL A 416 3.97 -56.63 60.01
N ARG A 417 2.97 -57.32 59.43
CA ARG A 417 3.18 -58.14 58.23
C ARG A 417 2.87 -57.34 56.98
N LEU A 418 3.88 -57.15 56.13
CA LEU A 418 3.73 -56.53 54.83
C LEU A 418 3.30 -57.57 53.79
N ASP A 419 2.28 -57.24 52.98
CA ASP A 419 1.90 -57.97 51.77
C ASP A 419 2.23 -57.10 50.54
N ALA A 420 2.33 -57.71 49.37
CA ALA A 420 2.58 -57.00 48.12
C ALA A 420 1.51 -55.93 47.83
N LYS A 421 0.28 -56.11 48.34
CA LYS A 421 -0.81 -55.12 48.22
C LYS A 421 -0.60 -53.85 49.05
N ASP A 422 0.32 -53.87 50.02
CA ASP A 422 0.60 -52.69 50.85
C ASP A 422 1.62 -51.77 50.18
N PHE A 423 2.39 -52.28 49.22
CA PHE A 423 3.52 -51.57 48.64
C PHE A 423 3.07 -50.36 47.85
N VAL A 424 3.52 -49.19 48.30
CA VAL A 424 3.39 -47.92 47.59
C VAL A 424 4.77 -47.53 47.08
N VAL A 425 4.86 -47.20 45.80
CA VAL A 425 6.12 -46.78 45.16
C VAL A 425 6.02 -45.37 44.59
N HIS A 426 7.17 -44.70 44.56
CA HIS A 426 7.34 -43.45 43.84
C HIS A 426 7.16 -43.68 42.33
N ARG A 427 6.19 -42.99 41.75
CA ARG A 427 5.95 -42.96 40.30
C ARG A 427 7.19 -42.39 39.64
N THR A 428 7.79 -43.16 38.73
CA THR A 428 8.91 -42.68 37.91
C THR A 428 8.38 -41.96 36.68
N GLU A 429 8.36 -40.62 36.69
CA GLU A 429 8.01 -39.85 35.51
C GLU A 429 9.19 -39.72 34.54
N HIS A 430 9.10 -40.33 33.36
CA HIS A 430 10.01 -40.03 32.26
C HIS A 430 9.66 -38.68 31.64
N VAL A 431 10.14 -37.60 32.23
CA VAL A 431 10.19 -36.31 31.54
C VAL A 431 11.50 -36.26 30.76
N THR A 432 11.50 -36.89 29.57
CA THR A 432 12.61 -36.71 28.63
C THR A 432 12.57 -35.27 28.12
N GLN A 433 13.39 -34.40 28.72
CA GLN A 433 13.63 -33.06 28.19
C GLN A 433 14.19 -33.20 26.77
N ALA A 434 13.55 -32.52 25.81
CA ALA A 434 14.02 -32.45 24.44
C ALA A 434 14.73 -31.12 24.20
N SER A 435 15.98 -31.19 23.79
CA SER A 435 16.76 -30.03 23.36
C SER A 435 16.89 -30.03 21.85
N THR A 436 16.30 -29.01 21.22
CA THR A 436 16.15 -28.92 19.77
C THR A 436 16.87 -27.67 19.26
N VAL A 437 17.70 -27.83 18.23
CA VAL A 437 18.17 -26.71 17.42
C VAL A 437 17.42 -26.72 16.11
N LEU A 438 16.72 -25.64 15.79
CA LEU A 438 16.13 -25.39 14.48
C LEU A 438 17.16 -24.63 13.64
N MET A 439 17.79 -25.31 12.69
CA MET A 439 18.71 -24.74 11.72
C MET A 439 17.95 -24.29 10.47
N ILE A 440 18.07 -23.02 10.10
CA ILE A 440 17.39 -22.40 8.96
C ILE A 440 18.45 -21.92 7.97
N ASP A 441 18.38 -22.42 6.74
CA ASP A 441 19.19 -21.91 5.65
C ASP A 441 18.76 -20.47 5.29
N MET A 442 19.72 -19.55 5.34
CA MET A 442 19.58 -18.13 5.03
C MET A 442 20.25 -17.77 3.69
N SER A 443 20.60 -18.77 2.88
CA SER A 443 21.19 -18.57 1.57
C SER A 443 20.23 -17.85 0.60
N ARG A 444 20.81 -17.33 -0.48
CA ARG A 444 20.06 -16.60 -1.51
C ARG A 444 18.97 -17.45 -2.17
N SER A 445 19.19 -18.75 -2.38
CA SER A 445 18.21 -19.64 -3.02
C SER A 445 16.92 -19.73 -2.20
N MET A 446 17.06 -19.90 -0.88
CA MET A 446 15.94 -19.95 0.05
C MET A 446 15.06 -18.70 -0.02
N PHE A 447 15.68 -17.54 -0.24
CA PHE A 447 14.96 -16.29 -0.39
C PHE A 447 14.27 -16.17 -1.76
N LEU A 448 14.99 -16.39 -2.87
CA LEU A 448 14.45 -16.28 -4.23
C LEU A 448 13.21 -17.15 -4.45
N ARG A 449 13.14 -18.28 -3.74
CA ARG A 449 12.03 -19.24 -3.84
C ARG A 449 10.91 -19.02 -2.81
N GLY A 450 11.02 -18.01 -1.95
CA GLY A 450 10.06 -17.75 -0.88
C GLY A 450 10.08 -18.77 0.27
N CYS A 451 11.02 -19.72 0.24
CA CYS A 451 11.19 -20.81 1.21
C CYS A 451 11.58 -20.31 2.61
N PHE A 452 12.41 -19.27 2.70
CA PHE A 452 12.84 -18.69 3.97
C PHE A 452 11.66 -18.21 4.83
N LEU A 453 10.63 -17.65 4.20
CA LEU A 453 9.44 -17.19 4.93
C LEU A 453 8.67 -18.34 5.56
N ALA A 454 8.57 -19.47 4.87
CA ALA A 454 7.96 -20.69 5.44
C ALA A 454 8.77 -21.17 6.64
N ALA A 455 10.09 -21.22 6.54
CA ALA A 455 10.97 -21.62 7.64
C ALA A 455 10.85 -20.67 8.86
N LYS A 456 10.79 -19.36 8.63
CA LYS A 456 10.56 -18.33 9.67
C LYS A 456 9.22 -18.55 10.39
N LYS A 457 8.14 -18.82 9.66
CA LYS A 457 6.83 -19.15 10.24
C LYS A 457 6.91 -20.38 11.14
N VAL A 458 7.59 -21.44 10.68
CA VAL A 458 7.80 -22.66 11.49
C VAL A 458 8.58 -22.35 12.77
N ALA A 459 9.63 -21.53 12.68
CA ALA A 459 10.43 -21.17 13.85
C ALA A 459 9.60 -20.49 14.94
N ILE A 460 8.77 -19.50 14.55
CA ILE A 460 7.88 -18.78 15.47
C ILE A 460 6.82 -19.73 16.04
N ALA A 461 6.21 -20.57 15.19
CA ALA A 461 5.20 -21.53 15.62
C ALA A 461 5.77 -22.56 16.60
N LEU A 462 6.98 -23.08 16.35
CA LEU A 462 7.65 -24.06 17.21
C LEU A 462 8.08 -23.44 18.54
N ASP A 463 8.63 -22.21 18.55
CA ASP A 463 8.95 -21.48 19.78
C ASP A 463 7.69 -21.24 20.62
N SER A 464 6.60 -20.79 20.01
CA SER A 464 5.31 -20.60 20.69
C SER A 464 4.74 -21.91 21.22
N LEU A 465 4.81 -23.01 20.46
CA LEU A 465 4.33 -24.33 20.88
C LEU A 465 5.13 -24.86 22.08
N ILE A 466 6.46 -24.76 22.02
CA ILE A 466 7.34 -25.24 23.08
C ILE A 466 7.11 -24.43 24.36
N ARG A 467 7.08 -23.10 24.28
CA ARG A 467 6.83 -22.26 25.46
C ARG A 467 5.46 -22.49 26.10
N SER A 468 4.43 -22.77 25.31
CA SER A 468 3.06 -22.93 25.82
C SER A 468 2.76 -24.33 26.32
N GLN A 469 3.13 -25.37 25.56
CA GLN A 469 2.74 -26.76 25.85
C GLN A 469 3.87 -27.60 26.44
N TYR A 470 5.13 -27.21 26.26
CA TYR A 470 6.30 -27.99 26.65
C TYR A 470 7.39 -27.13 27.31
N PRO A 471 7.08 -26.43 28.43
CA PRO A 471 7.96 -25.40 29.01
C PRO A 471 9.31 -25.91 29.52
N ARG A 472 9.48 -27.24 29.66
CA ARG A 472 10.75 -27.89 30.04
C ARG A 472 11.64 -28.22 28.84
N ASP A 473 11.17 -28.06 27.61
CA ASP A 473 11.96 -28.30 26.39
C ASP A 473 12.73 -27.04 25.98
N SER A 474 13.93 -27.23 25.43
CA SER A 474 14.80 -26.15 24.99
C SER A 474 14.77 -26.04 23.46
N LEU A 475 14.58 -24.82 22.95
CA LEU A 475 14.67 -24.50 21.53
C LEU A 475 15.73 -23.42 21.29
N TYR A 476 16.66 -23.71 20.38
CA TYR A 476 17.56 -22.73 19.79
C TYR A 476 17.25 -22.59 18.31
N VAL A 477 17.33 -21.38 17.77
CA VAL A 477 17.23 -21.16 16.32
C VAL A 477 18.59 -20.71 15.81
N VAL A 478 19.08 -21.36 14.77
CA VAL A 478 20.38 -21.07 14.15
C VAL A 478 20.14 -20.76 12.68
N GLY A 479 20.48 -19.53 12.27
CA GLY A 479 20.51 -19.14 10.87
C GLY A 479 21.88 -19.43 10.29
N PHE A 480 21.98 -20.01 9.10
CA PHE A 480 23.27 -20.26 8.46
C PHE A 480 23.30 -19.78 6.99
N SER A 481 24.38 -19.07 6.64
CA SER A 481 24.71 -18.62 5.28
C SER A 481 26.21 -18.88 5.00
N ASN A 482 27.07 -17.87 4.83
CA ASN A 482 28.53 -18.08 4.88
C ASN A 482 29.02 -18.41 6.31
N TYR A 483 28.33 -17.91 7.33
CA TYR A 483 28.55 -18.15 8.75
C TYR A 483 27.22 -18.56 9.40
N ALA A 484 27.31 -19.26 10.52
CA ALA A 484 26.15 -19.61 11.34
C ALA A 484 26.04 -18.66 12.53
N VAL A 485 24.82 -18.21 12.81
CA VAL A 485 24.51 -17.30 13.92
C VAL A 485 23.32 -17.81 14.71
N GLU A 486 23.36 -17.64 16.03
CA GLU A 486 22.20 -17.93 16.88
C GLU A 486 21.19 -16.78 16.75
N LEU A 487 19.96 -17.12 16.35
CA LEU A 487 18.85 -16.19 16.23
C LEU A 487 18.02 -16.24 17.51
N LYS A 488 18.01 -15.13 18.26
CA LYS A 488 17.21 -15.04 19.48
C LYS A 488 15.72 -14.93 19.15
N PRO A 489 14.81 -15.49 19.96
CA PRO A 489 13.38 -15.50 19.67
C PRO A 489 12.74 -14.13 19.38
N HIS A 490 13.20 -13.06 20.05
CA HIS A 490 12.72 -11.70 19.83
C HIS A 490 13.19 -11.07 18.50
N THR A 491 14.28 -11.57 17.91
CA THR A 491 14.78 -11.09 16.61
C THR A 491 14.10 -11.80 15.45
N LEU A 492 13.46 -12.96 15.68
CA LEU A 492 12.77 -13.72 14.63
C LEU A 492 11.75 -12.89 13.85
N PRO A 493 10.82 -12.12 14.47
CA PRO A 493 9.89 -11.29 13.73
C PRO A 493 10.57 -10.15 12.98
N GLN A 494 11.60 -9.55 13.59
CA GLN A 494 12.29 -8.34 13.12
C GLN A 494 13.38 -8.61 12.08
N LEU A 495 13.77 -9.86 11.83
CA LEU A 495 14.69 -10.24 10.76
C LEU A 495 14.13 -9.74 9.42
N ALA A 496 14.67 -8.59 9.00
CA ALA A 496 14.38 -7.88 7.77
C ALA A 496 15.49 -8.16 6.74
N LEU A 497 15.13 -7.96 5.48
CA LEU A 497 15.67 -8.61 4.29
C LEU A 497 17.03 -8.08 3.77
N ASN A 498 17.86 -7.46 4.60
CA ASN A 498 19.04 -6.72 4.11
C ASN A 498 20.38 -7.46 4.19
N ASP A 499 20.47 -8.63 4.82
CA ASP A 499 21.73 -9.37 4.93
C ASP A 499 21.84 -10.45 3.83
N TYR A 500 22.02 -10.02 2.57
CA TYR A 500 22.30 -10.93 1.46
C TYR A 500 23.69 -11.53 1.58
N VAL A 501 23.79 -12.68 2.22
CA VAL A 501 25.06 -13.36 2.41
C VAL A 501 25.10 -14.64 1.58
N TYR A 502 26.09 -14.71 0.67
CA TYR A 502 26.29 -15.87 -0.19
C TYR A 502 26.73 -17.10 0.61
N GLY A 503 26.24 -18.28 0.23
CA GLY A 503 26.72 -19.56 0.74
C GLY A 503 25.76 -20.29 1.68
N THR A 504 25.93 -21.60 1.73
CA THR A 504 25.17 -22.55 2.54
C THR A 504 26.16 -23.34 3.40
N ASN A 505 26.62 -22.72 4.50
CA ASN A 505 27.63 -23.28 5.38
C ASN A 505 27.02 -24.21 6.44
N MET A 506 26.59 -25.39 5.99
CA MET A 506 26.05 -26.43 6.87
C MET A 506 27.08 -26.89 7.90
N GLN A 507 28.37 -26.94 7.54
CA GLN A 507 29.46 -27.32 8.45
C GLN A 507 29.49 -26.42 9.69
N HIS A 508 29.51 -25.09 9.50
CA HIS A 508 29.51 -24.16 10.62
C HIS A 508 28.18 -24.18 11.39
N GLY A 509 27.06 -24.35 10.68
CA GLY A 509 25.75 -24.52 11.29
C GLY A 509 25.69 -25.71 12.26
N PHE A 510 26.18 -26.88 11.84
CA PHE A 510 26.24 -28.07 12.70
C PHE A 510 27.21 -27.89 13.86
N GLN A 511 28.35 -27.23 13.64
CA GLN A 511 29.32 -26.94 14.69
C GLN A 511 28.70 -26.06 15.79
N LEU A 512 27.99 -25.00 15.41
CA LEU A 512 27.28 -24.13 16.34
C LEU A 512 26.15 -24.88 17.05
N ALA A 513 25.33 -25.63 16.32
CA ALA A 513 24.24 -26.42 16.88
C ALA A 513 24.74 -27.45 17.91
N ARG A 514 25.84 -28.15 17.61
CA ARG A 514 26.50 -29.09 18.52
C ARG A 514 27.00 -28.40 19.79
N SER A 515 27.58 -27.21 19.67
CA SER A 515 28.03 -26.42 20.83
C SER A 515 26.87 -25.98 21.74
N LEU A 516 25.73 -25.59 21.17
CA LEU A 516 24.53 -25.22 21.91
C LEU A 516 23.91 -26.43 22.62
N LEU A 517 23.84 -27.57 21.92
CA LEU A 517 23.29 -28.82 22.44
C LEU A 517 24.19 -29.51 23.46
N ALA A 518 25.50 -29.22 23.47
CA ALA A 518 26.43 -29.76 24.46
C ALA A 518 26.09 -29.32 25.90
N LYS A 519 25.42 -28.16 26.05
CA LYS A 519 24.96 -27.63 27.36
C LYS A 519 23.82 -28.44 27.96
N HIS A 520 23.14 -29.25 27.16
CA HIS A 520 21.94 -29.98 27.56
C HIS A 520 22.19 -31.48 27.66
N ARG A 521 21.48 -32.11 28.60
CA ARG A 521 21.40 -33.57 28.75
C ARG A 521 20.06 -34.07 28.20
N GLY A 522 19.96 -35.38 27.94
CA GLY A 522 18.75 -35.99 27.41
C GLY A 522 18.69 -36.00 25.87
N ASN A 523 17.50 -35.84 25.31
CA ASN A 523 17.26 -36.02 23.88
C ASN A 523 17.69 -34.77 23.11
N ARG A 524 18.75 -34.90 22.31
CA ARG A 524 19.31 -33.80 21.51
C ARG A 524 19.04 -34.01 20.03
N GLN A 525 18.46 -33.00 19.38
CA GLN A 525 18.16 -33.06 17.96
C GLN A 525 18.40 -31.73 17.24
N ILE A 526 18.69 -31.84 15.96
CA ILE A 526 18.78 -30.75 15.01
C ILE A 526 17.66 -30.96 13.98
N ILE A 527 16.87 -29.92 13.74
CA ILE A 527 15.92 -29.86 12.63
C ILE A 527 16.49 -28.86 11.63
N MET A 528 16.91 -29.33 10.46
CA MET A 528 17.49 -28.48 9.43
C MET A 528 16.48 -28.25 8.30
N ILE A 529 16.28 -26.99 7.92
CA ILE A 529 15.47 -26.59 6.76
C ILE A 529 16.42 -25.99 5.72
N THR A 530 16.45 -26.55 4.51
CA THR A 530 17.34 -26.11 3.43
C THR A 530 16.75 -26.38 2.05
N ASP A 531 17.12 -25.56 1.07
CA ASP A 531 16.89 -25.82 -0.36
C ASP A 531 18.19 -26.04 -1.15
N GLY A 532 19.36 -25.80 -0.53
CA GLY A 532 20.65 -25.81 -1.20
C GLY A 532 21.63 -26.86 -0.66
N GLU A 533 22.62 -27.18 -1.48
CA GLU A 533 23.79 -27.99 -1.14
C GLU A 533 24.80 -27.21 -0.30
N PRO A 534 25.71 -27.89 0.43
CA PRO A 534 26.76 -27.20 1.18
C PRO A 534 27.76 -26.53 0.24
N THR A 535 27.62 -25.23 0.04
CA THR A 535 28.47 -24.40 -0.85
C THR A 535 29.56 -23.63 -0.12
N ALA A 536 29.57 -23.69 1.21
CA ALA A 536 30.57 -23.04 2.05
C ALA A 536 31.02 -23.91 3.22
N HIS A 537 32.26 -23.70 3.68
CA HIS A 537 32.82 -24.26 4.91
C HIS A 537 33.82 -23.28 5.53
N ILE A 538 34.11 -23.43 6.82
CA ILE A 538 35.21 -22.70 7.48
C ILE A 538 36.52 -23.43 7.17
N ASP A 539 37.50 -22.73 6.62
CA ASP A 539 38.82 -23.30 6.38
C ASP A 539 39.57 -23.48 7.70
N GLU A 540 40.15 -24.66 7.93
CA GLU A 540 40.85 -24.99 9.17
C GLU A 540 42.16 -24.20 9.31
N ASP A 541 42.76 -23.78 8.18
CA ASP A 541 44.05 -23.09 8.14
C ASP A 541 43.97 -21.61 8.54
N ASN A 542 42.87 -20.92 8.18
CA ASN A 542 42.74 -19.47 8.36
C ASN A 542 41.46 -19.04 9.12
N GLY A 543 40.57 -19.98 9.45
CA GLY A 543 39.33 -19.71 10.18
C GLY A 543 38.28 -18.88 9.42
N ARG A 544 38.48 -18.63 8.11
CA ARG A 544 37.57 -17.84 7.28
C ARG A 544 36.61 -18.76 6.51
N ALA A 545 35.43 -18.24 6.20
CA ALA A 545 34.50 -18.93 5.31
C ALA A 545 35.04 -18.99 3.87
N TYR A 546 35.21 -20.20 3.36
CA TYR A 546 35.44 -20.50 1.95
C TYR A 546 34.10 -20.78 1.27
N PHE A 547 33.86 -20.19 0.10
CA PHE A 547 32.64 -20.37 -0.69
C PHE A 547 32.98 -20.79 -2.13
N ALA A 548 32.25 -21.78 -2.65
CA ALA A 548 32.33 -22.21 -4.05
C ALA A 548 30.97 -22.76 -4.54
N TYR A 549 30.62 -22.40 -5.78
CA TYR A 549 29.47 -22.95 -6.48
C TYR A 549 29.88 -23.39 -7.90
N PRO A 550 29.72 -24.67 -8.29
CA PRO A 550 29.22 -25.80 -7.49
C PRO A 550 30.08 -26.14 -6.25
N PRO A 551 29.53 -26.88 -5.26
CA PRO A 551 30.28 -27.31 -4.08
C PRO A 551 31.58 -28.06 -4.42
N THR A 552 32.66 -27.71 -3.73
CA THR A 552 33.92 -28.48 -3.84
C THR A 552 33.86 -29.77 -3.02
N PHE A 553 34.63 -30.78 -3.42
CA PHE A 553 34.78 -32.01 -2.65
C PHE A 553 35.23 -31.75 -1.20
N LYS A 554 36.14 -30.79 -0.99
CA LYS A 554 36.56 -30.33 0.36
C LYS A 554 35.37 -29.85 1.19
N THR A 555 34.47 -29.04 0.63
CA THR A 555 33.28 -28.50 1.32
C THR A 555 32.31 -29.60 1.75
N ILE A 556 32.04 -30.56 0.86
CA ILE A 556 31.21 -31.72 1.15
C ILE A 556 31.85 -32.55 2.27
N GLN A 557 33.15 -32.85 2.17
CA GLN A 557 33.88 -33.65 3.15
C GLN A 557 33.88 -32.99 4.54
N GLN A 558 34.12 -31.67 4.62
CA GLN A 558 34.12 -30.95 5.89
C GLN A 558 32.71 -30.93 6.53
N THR A 559 31.66 -30.80 5.73
CA THR A 559 30.27 -30.90 6.22
C THR A 559 29.97 -32.29 6.77
N LEU A 560 30.30 -33.35 6.04
CA LEU A 560 30.08 -34.74 6.48
C LEU A 560 30.92 -35.12 7.71
N ARG A 561 32.11 -34.53 7.88
CA ARG A 561 32.94 -34.68 9.10
C ARG A 561 32.22 -34.12 10.32
N GLU A 562 31.60 -32.93 10.22
CA GLU A 562 30.84 -32.37 11.34
C GLU A 562 29.55 -33.15 11.61
N VAL A 563 28.89 -33.68 10.57
CA VAL A 563 27.76 -34.61 10.73
C VAL A 563 28.17 -35.86 11.52
N ARG A 564 29.32 -36.47 11.21
CA ARG A 564 29.86 -37.60 12.00
C ARG A 564 30.10 -37.22 13.47
N ARG A 565 30.60 -36.02 13.74
CA ARG A 565 30.79 -35.52 15.11
C ARG A 565 29.43 -35.38 15.83
N CYS A 566 28.40 -34.85 15.16
CA CYS A 566 27.03 -34.81 15.70
C CYS A 566 26.49 -36.21 16.01
N THR A 567 26.70 -37.20 15.12
CA THR A 567 26.29 -38.59 15.36
C THR A 567 26.98 -39.18 16.59
N ARG A 568 28.30 -38.97 16.72
CA ARG A 568 29.08 -39.45 17.87
C ARG A 568 28.57 -38.87 19.18
N ASP A 569 28.17 -37.59 19.14
CA ASP A 569 27.60 -36.88 20.28
C ASP A 569 26.10 -37.22 20.49
N ARG A 570 25.56 -38.24 19.81
CA ARG A 570 24.16 -38.70 19.89
C ARG A 570 23.14 -37.60 19.59
N ILE A 571 23.46 -36.71 18.64
CA ILE A 571 22.56 -35.68 18.14
C ILE A 571 21.91 -36.17 16.85
N VAL A 572 20.58 -36.28 16.85
CA VAL A 572 19.81 -36.71 15.66
C VAL A 572 19.51 -35.50 14.77
N ILE A 573 19.79 -35.61 13.48
CA ILE A 573 19.58 -34.56 12.46
C ILE A 573 18.39 -34.98 11.59
N ASN A 574 17.29 -34.25 11.68
CA ASN A 574 16.16 -34.38 10.76
C ASN A 574 16.22 -33.24 9.74
N THR A 575 16.15 -33.55 8.46
CA THR A 575 16.28 -32.56 7.38
C THR A 575 15.00 -32.43 6.59
N PHE A 576 14.56 -31.20 6.41
CA PHE A 576 13.40 -30.81 5.62
C PHE A 576 13.89 -30.08 4.39
N MET A 577 13.83 -30.78 3.27
CA MET A 577 14.28 -30.30 1.96
C MET A 577 13.11 -29.66 1.22
N LEU A 578 13.33 -28.45 0.73
CA LEU A 578 12.32 -27.69 -0.03
C LEU A 578 12.49 -27.82 -1.55
N GLU A 579 13.66 -28.27 -2.01
CA GLU A 579 13.97 -28.51 -3.43
C GLU A 579 14.37 -29.97 -3.70
N ARG A 580 14.12 -30.44 -4.92
CA ARG A 580 14.50 -31.77 -5.43
C ARG A 580 15.62 -31.67 -6.47
N GLY A 581 16.81 -31.28 -6.03
CA GLY A 581 18.03 -31.42 -6.83
C GLY A 581 18.59 -32.87 -6.74
N PRO A 582 19.05 -33.49 -7.84
CA PRO A 582 19.68 -34.82 -7.79
C PRO A 582 20.89 -34.87 -6.86
N TYR A 583 21.75 -33.86 -6.93
CA TYR A 583 22.96 -33.72 -6.13
C TYR A 583 22.68 -33.48 -4.64
N LEU A 584 21.77 -32.54 -4.31
CA LEU A 584 21.28 -32.34 -2.95
C LEU A 584 20.70 -33.62 -2.36
N THR A 585 19.89 -34.34 -3.13
CA THR A 585 19.27 -35.61 -2.67
C THR A 585 20.34 -36.64 -2.33
N GLU A 586 21.36 -36.80 -3.17
CA GLU A 586 22.47 -37.71 -2.92
C GLU A 586 23.27 -37.31 -1.67
N PHE A 587 23.60 -36.02 -1.53
CA PHE A 587 24.28 -35.49 -0.35
C PHE A 587 23.48 -35.74 0.94
N ILE A 588 22.18 -35.43 0.96
CA ILE A 588 21.32 -35.63 2.12
C ILE A 588 21.14 -37.12 2.43
N ASN A 589 21.08 -37.99 1.43
CA ASN A 589 21.07 -39.45 1.64
C ASN A 589 22.34 -39.92 2.36
N GLN A 590 23.52 -39.45 1.95
CA GLN A 590 24.78 -39.76 2.62
C GLN A 590 24.80 -39.24 4.07
N MET A 591 24.38 -37.99 4.28
CA MET A 591 24.26 -37.39 5.60
C MET A 591 23.31 -38.19 6.51
N THR A 592 22.14 -38.59 5.98
CA THR A 592 21.13 -39.36 6.71
C THR A 592 21.65 -40.74 7.10
N ARG A 593 22.38 -41.42 6.21
CA ARG A 593 23.05 -42.71 6.51
C ARG A 593 24.07 -42.58 7.63
N ILE A 594 24.84 -41.50 7.65
CA ILE A 594 25.85 -41.23 8.69
C ILE A 594 25.20 -40.89 10.03
N ASN A 595 24.14 -40.08 10.03
CA ASN A 595 23.52 -39.60 11.27
C ASN A 595 22.45 -40.53 11.85
N LYS A 596 21.84 -41.40 11.02
CA LYS A 596 20.63 -42.18 11.34
C LYS A 596 19.41 -41.30 11.62
N GLY A 597 19.41 -40.10 11.05
CA GLY A 597 18.30 -39.16 11.06
C GLY A 597 17.27 -39.48 9.97
N ARG A 598 16.41 -38.50 9.64
CA ARG A 598 15.40 -38.62 8.58
C ARG A 598 15.48 -37.43 7.64
N ALA A 599 15.18 -37.67 6.37
CA ALA A 599 15.03 -36.63 5.36
C ALA A 599 13.58 -36.59 4.86
N PHE A 600 13.02 -35.40 4.76
CA PHE A 600 11.65 -35.15 4.30
C PHE A 600 11.70 -34.21 3.11
N PHE A 601 10.96 -34.55 2.05
CA PHE A 601 10.70 -33.65 0.94
C PHE A 601 9.37 -32.94 1.20
N VAL A 602 9.40 -31.62 1.34
CA VAL A 602 8.21 -30.85 1.72
C VAL A 602 8.05 -29.63 0.83
N SER A 603 6.82 -29.31 0.46
CA SER A 603 6.53 -28.04 -0.20
C SER A 603 6.57 -26.89 0.83
N PRO A 604 7.01 -25.67 0.46
CA PRO A 604 7.06 -24.54 1.38
C PRO A 604 5.74 -24.29 2.13
N ASP A 605 4.60 -24.48 1.46
CA ASP A 605 3.26 -24.26 2.03
C ASP A 605 2.89 -25.25 3.14
N ARG A 606 3.43 -26.48 3.10
CA ARG A 606 3.13 -27.54 4.08
C ARG A 606 4.23 -27.74 5.11
N LEU A 607 5.34 -27.02 5.01
CA LEU A 607 6.51 -27.18 5.88
C LEU A 607 6.16 -27.15 7.38
N GLY A 608 5.29 -26.22 7.78
CA GLY A 608 4.86 -26.08 9.17
C GLY A 608 4.09 -27.29 9.68
N GLU A 609 3.17 -27.83 8.88
CA GLU A 609 2.38 -29.00 9.25
C GLU A 609 3.27 -30.21 9.53
N TYR A 610 4.20 -30.50 8.61
CA TYR A 610 5.10 -31.65 8.75
C TYR A 610 6.03 -31.53 9.96
N ILE A 611 6.64 -30.36 10.18
CA ILE A 611 7.58 -30.18 11.30
C ILE A 611 6.86 -30.25 12.65
N LEU A 612 5.69 -29.62 12.76
CA LEU A 612 4.92 -29.63 14.01
C LEU A 612 4.38 -31.04 14.31
N VAL A 613 3.86 -31.74 13.30
CA VAL A 613 3.42 -33.14 13.44
C VAL A 613 4.59 -34.03 13.82
N ASP A 614 5.75 -33.86 13.20
CA ASP A 614 6.93 -34.66 13.51
C ASP A 614 7.43 -34.45 14.94
N TYR A 615 7.47 -33.20 15.40
CA TYR A 615 7.86 -32.87 16.76
C TYR A 615 6.91 -33.51 17.80
N VAL A 616 5.59 -33.33 17.61
CA VAL A 616 4.57 -33.89 18.52
C VAL A 616 4.54 -35.42 18.45
N SER A 617 4.61 -35.99 17.26
CA SER A 617 4.58 -37.45 17.04
C SER A 617 5.84 -38.13 17.57
N GLY A 618 7.00 -37.49 17.43
CA GLY A 618 8.25 -37.93 18.04
C GLY A 618 8.15 -38.01 19.56
N LYS A 619 7.44 -37.05 20.19
CA LYS A 619 7.18 -37.05 21.64
C LYS A 619 6.19 -38.15 22.04
N GLN A 620 5.09 -38.32 21.30
CA GLN A 620 4.09 -39.36 21.58
C GLN A 620 4.61 -40.79 21.39
N ARG A 621 5.39 -41.04 20.33
CA ARG A 621 6.01 -42.36 20.08
C ARG A 621 7.04 -42.72 21.15
N ARG A 622 7.82 -41.76 21.64
CA ARG A 622 8.80 -41.98 22.72
C ARG A 622 8.12 -42.26 24.06
N ARG A 623 7.00 -41.59 24.35
CA ARG A 623 6.09 -41.96 25.45
C ARG A 623 5.51 -43.36 25.31
N ALA A 624 5.23 -43.82 24.09
CA ALA A 624 4.69 -45.16 23.84
C ALA A 624 5.76 -46.27 23.86
N SER A 625 6.99 -45.99 23.41
CA SER A 625 8.10 -46.95 23.45
C SER A 625 8.59 -47.22 24.86
N SER A 626 8.55 -46.22 25.76
CA SER A 626 8.80 -46.43 27.20
C SER A 626 7.71 -47.25 27.88
N ARG A 627 6.50 -47.28 27.29
CA ARG A 627 5.33 -48.00 27.81
C ARG A 627 5.27 -49.46 27.34
N ARG A 628 5.77 -49.77 26.13
CA ARG A 628 5.83 -51.14 25.57
C ARG A 628 7.04 -51.96 26.04
N SER A 629 8.13 -51.35 26.48
CA SER A 629 9.23 -52.08 27.16
C SER A 629 8.84 -52.61 28.55
N ARG A 630 7.64 -52.28 29.05
CA ARG A 630 7.08 -52.77 30.31
C ARG A 630 6.16 -54.00 30.16
N ILE A 631 5.86 -54.46 28.93
CA ILE A 631 4.88 -55.54 28.67
C ILE A 631 5.54 -56.77 27.98
N ALA A 632 6.86 -56.75 27.74
CA ALA A 632 7.60 -57.87 27.15
C ALA A 632 8.59 -58.47 28.13
#